data_AF-A0A554K4R2-F1
#
_entry.id   AF-A0A554K4R2-F1
#
_cell.length_a   1.000
_cell.length_b   1.000
_cell.length_c   1.000
_cell.angle_alpha   90.00
_cell.angle_beta   90.00
_cell.angle_gamma   90.00
#
_symmetry.space_group_name_H-M   'P 1'
#
loop_
_entity.id
_entity.type
_entity.pdbx_description
1 polymer ?
#
loop_
_entity_poly.entity_id
_entity_poly.type
_entity_poly.pdbx_seq_one_letter_code
_entity_poly.pdbx_strand_id
1 'polypeptide(L)'
;MLAKYAENNDCTITVVEDSSTYLEIMKKNISTKYKSDHFTFVYAPNHYKDYLEASINPGTMDLVVIDGPDGEEHRLYNKFFYEKIIGPETTCIIDDTDYSALDRLAEEIARRNSLKKIDFRDAFYSKAHQYSILFPQTANTKEII
;
A
#
# COMPACT_ATOMS: atom_id res chain seq x y z
N MET A 1 0.98 13.75 -4.96
CA MET A 1 2.43 13.48 -5.09
C MET A 1 2.68 12.27 -5.99
N LEU A 2 2.19 11.08 -5.62
CA LEU A 2 2.35 9.84 -6.42
C LEU A 2 1.84 9.96 -7.86
N ALA A 3 0.67 10.58 -8.08
CA ALA A 3 0.14 10.77 -9.44
C ALA A 3 1.07 11.56 -10.38
N LYS A 4 1.73 12.60 -9.86
CA LYS A 4 2.72 13.39 -10.62
C LYS A 4 4.02 12.62 -10.84
N TYR A 5 4.40 11.78 -9.87
CA TYR A 5 5.56 10.91 -10.00
C TYR A 5 5.35 9.87 -11.11
N ALA A 6 4.14 9.28 -11.19
CA ALA A 6 3.77 8.29 -12.21
C ALA A 6 3.99 8.80 -13.65
N GLU A 7 3.44 9.99 -13.96
CA GLU A 7 3.58 10.60 -15.29
C GLU A 7 5.03 10.91 -15.66
N ASN A 8 5.84 11.33 -14.69
CA ASN A 8 7.22 11.76 -14.94
C ASN A 8 8.20 10.59 -15.10
N ASN A 9 7.83 9.39 -14.63
CA ASN A 9 8.75 8.24 -14.55
C ASN A 9 8.19 6.99 -15.26
N ASP A 10 7.21 7.14 -16.15
CA ASP A 10 6.60 6.06 -16.93
C ASP A 10 6.16 4.85 -16.07
N CYS A 11 5.61 5.13 -14.89
CA CYS A 11 5.10 4.10 -13.98
C CYS A 11 3.57 4.08 -14.01
N THR A 12 3.03 2.92 -13.65
CA THR A 12 1.60 2.71 -13.48
C THR A 12 1.25 2.67 -11.99
N ILE A 13 0.08 3.19 -11.66
CA ILE A 13 -0.48 3.13 -10.31
C ILE A 13 -1.78 2.35 -10.38
N THR A 14 -1.86 1.30 -9.56
CA THR A 14 -3.13 0.60 -9.32
C THR A 14 -3.73 1.13 -8.01
N VAL A 15 -4.88 1.79 -8.11
CA VAL A 15 -5.64 2.28 -6.97
C VAL A 15 -6.73 1.26 -6.66
N VAL A 16 -6.77 0.77 -5.43
CA VAL A 16 -7.80 -0.16 -4.94
C VAL A 16 -8.63 0.56 -3.89
N GLU A 17 -9.96 0.53 -4.04
CA GLU A 17 -10.89 1.27 -3.17
C GLU A 17 -12.17 0.45 -2.95
N ASP A 18 -12.67 0.43 -1.72
CA ASP A 18 -13.84 -0.35 -1.34
C ASP A 18 -15.16 0.43 -1.46
N SER A 19 -15.07 1.75 -1.58
CA SER A 19 -16.17 2.65 -1.83
C SER A 19 -16.24 3.05 -3.30
N SER A 20 -17.26 2.59 -4.02
CA SER A 20 -17.46 2.95 -5.43
C SER A 20 -17.58 4.46 -5.62
N THR A 21 -18.21 5.13 -4.65
CA THR A 21 -18.33 6.59 -4.64
C THR A 21 -16.97 7.27 -4.56
N TYR A 22 -16.08 6.84 -3.66
CA TYR A 22 -14.74 7.43 -3.54
C TYR A 22 -13.85 7.09 -4.73
N LEU A 23 -13.96 5.87 -5.27
CA LEU A 23 -13.22 5.48 -6.47
C LEU A 23 -13.59 6.37 -7.66
N GLU A 24 -14.87 6.66 -7.88
CA GLU A 24 -15.30 7.55 -8.96
C GLU A 24 -14.85 9.00 -8.75
N ILE A 25 -14.86 9.48 -7.50
CA ILE A 25 -14.29 10.80 -7.16
C ILE A 25 -12.80 10.85 -7.49
N MET A 26 -12.03 9.82 -7.11
CA MET A 26 -10.60 9.72 -7.41
C MET A 26 -10.33 9.66 -8.92
N LYS A 27 -11.07 8.82 -9.65
CA LYS A 27 -10.99 8.74 -11.12
C LYS A 27 -11.20 10.10 -11.76
N LYS A 28 -12.25 10.83 -11.35
CA LYS A 28 -12.55 12.17 -11.87
C LYS A 28 -11.44 13.18 -11.54
N ASN A 29 -10.95 13.18 -10.31
CA ASN A 29 -9.90 14.11 -9.87
C ASN A 29 -8.55 13.83 -10.54
N ILE A 30 -8.23 12.58 -10.82
CA ILE A 30 -6.99 12.20 -11.49
C ILE A 30 -7.09 12.49 -12.99
N SER A 31 -8.15 12.05 -13.66
CA SER A 31 -8.34 12.25 -15.11
C SER A 31 -8.45 13.71 -15.55
N THR A 32 -8.79 14.63 -14.64
CA THR A 32 -8.80 16.07 -14.92
C THR A 32 -7.41 16.71 -14.87
N LYS A 33 -6.42 16.05 -14.26
CA LYS A 33 -5.09 16.61 -13.98
C LYS A 33 -3.94 15.81 -14.57
N TYR A 34 -4.14 14.52 -14.81
CA TYR A 34 -3.12 13.57 -15.21
C TYR A 34 -3.63 12.66 -16.32
N LYS A 35 -2.72 12.12 -17.13
CA LYS A 35 -3.02 11.14 -18.17
C LYS A 35 -3.54 9.84 -17.55
N SER A 36 -4.64 9.33 -18.10
CA SER A 36 -5.37 8.20 -17.52
C SER A 36 -4.69 6.84 -17.73
N ASP A 37 -3.79 6.70 -18.71
CA ASP A 37 -3.08 5.46 -19.04
C ASP A 37 -2.07 5.02 -17.95
N HIS A 38 -1.64 5.95 -17.10
CA HIS A 38 -0.81 5.64 -15.93
C HIS A 38 -1.61 5.10 -14.73
N PHE A 39 -2.94 5.00 -14.80
CA PHE A 39 -3.77 4.63 -13.65
C PHE A 39 -4.73 3.48 -13.98
N THR A 40 -4.67 2.44 -13.16
CA THR A 40 -5.69 1.40 -13.09
C THR A 40 -6.49 1.58 -11.82
N PHE A 41 -7.81 1.62 -11.93
CA PHE A 41 -8.71 1.82 -10.80
C PHE A 41 -9.52 0.55 -10.58
N VAL A 42 -9.37 -0.05 -9.41
CA VAL A 42 -9.99 -1.32 -9.04
C VAL A 42 -10.98 -1.05 -7.91
N TYR A 43 -12.25 -1.29 -8.19
CA TYR A 43 -13.28 -1.30 -7.16
C TYR A 43 -13.28 -2.64 -6.45
N ALA A 44 -13.06 -2.65 -5.13
CA ALA A 44 -12.96 -3.85 -4.32
C ALA A 44 -13.76 -3.70 -3.01
N PRO A 45 -15.12 -3.73 -3.08
CA PRO A 45 -15.96 -3.57 -1.90
C PRO A 45 -15.76 -4.74 -0.93
N ASN A 46 -15.77 -4.48 0.37
CA ASN A 46 -15.82 -5.43 1.50
C ASN A 46 -15.65 -6.93 1.15
N HIS A 47 -14.45 -7.46 1.45
CA HIS A 47 -14.09 -8.89 1.50
C HIS A 47 -13.96 -9.65 0.17
N TYR A 48 -12.99 -9.34 -0.71
CA TYR A 48 -12.76 -10.20 -1.88
C TYR A 48 -11.29 -10.47 -2.20
N LYS A 49 -10.78 -11.52 -1.54
CA LYS A 49 -9.65 -12.32 -1.99
C LYS A 49 -9.77 -12.66 -3.49
N ASP A 50 -10.94 -13.13 -3.93
CA ASP A 50 -11.14 -13.65 -5.29
C ASP A 50 -11.04 -12.56 -6.38
N TYR A 51 -11.50 -11.33 -6.11
CA TYR A 51 -11.49 -10.24 -7.11
C TYR A 51 -10.09 -9.64 -7.26
N LEU A 52 -9.40 -9.47 -6.13
CA LEU A 52 -8.02 -8.98 -6.10
C LEU A 52 -7.05 -10.00 -6.70
N GLU A 53 -7.32 -11.30 -6.50
CA GLU A 53 -6.52 -12.37 -7.09
C GLU A 53 -6.58 -12.42 -8.61
N ALA A 54 -7.70 -12.00 -9.22
CA ALA A 54 -7.90 -11.97 -10.67
C ALA A 54 -7.40 -10.67 -11.32
N SER A 55 -7.34 -9.58 -10.55
CA SER A 55 -7.07 -8.24 -11.08
C SER A 55 -5.61 -7.79 -10.92
N ILE A 56 -4.83 -8.46 -10.07
CA ILE A 56 -3.45 -8.09 -9.78
C ILE A 56 -2.53 -9.31 -9.87
N ASN A 57 -1.48 -9.20 -10.67
CA ASN A 57 -0.44 -10.22 -10.76
C ASN A 57 0.40 -10.24 -9.47
N PRO A 58 0.59 -11.41 -8.84
CA PRO A 58 1.43 -11.52 -7.64
C PRO A 58 2.86 -11.07 -7.89
N GLY A 59 3.46 -10.40 -6.90
CA GLY A 59 4.88 -10.02 -6.90
C GLY A 59 5.31 -9.05 -8.01
N THR A 60 4.39 -8.36 -8.68
CA THR A 60 4.70 -7.40 -9.75
C THR A 60 4.75 -5.95 -9.27
N MET A 61 4.55 -5.70 -7.97
CA MET A 61 4.51 -4.35 -7.42
C MET A 61 5.86 -3.97 -6.84
N ASP A 62 6.46 -2.90 -7.35
CA ASP A 62 7.70 -2.33 -6.81
C ASP A 62 7.43 -1.59 -5.49
N LEU A 63 6.26 -0.96 -5.40
CA LEU A 63 5.79 -0.20 -4.24
C LEU A 63 4.33 -0.53 -3.93
N VAL A 64 4.05 -0.83 -2.66
CA VAL A 64 2.69 -1.01 -2.14
C VAL A 64 2.47 -0.04 -0.99
N VAL A 65 1.45 0.80 -1.08
CA VAL A 65 1.02 1.69 0.01
C VAL A 65 -0.28 1.15 0.59
N ILE A 66 -0.29 0.92 1.89
CA ILE A 66 -1.45 0.47 2.65
C ILE A 66 -1.88 1.65 3.53
N ASP A 67 -2.91 2.34 3.06
CA ASP A 67 -3.63 3.41 3.74
C ASP A 67 -5.10 3.01 3.70
N GLY A 68 -5.52 2.24 4.69
CA GLY A 68 -6.78 1.52 4.68
C GLY A 68 -7.33 1.38 6.09
N PRO A 69 -8.63 1.09 6.22
CA PRO A 69 -9.36 1.27 7.48
C PRO A 69 -8.77 0.51 8.67
N ASP A 70 -8.71 1.22 9.80
CA ASP A 70 -8.20 0.73 11.07
C ASP A 70 -9.06 -0.42 11.62
N GLY A 71 -8.43 -1.55 11.95
CA GLY A 71 -9.11 -2.61 12.70
C GLY A 71 -8.58 -4.03 12.49
N GLU A 72 -8.84 -4.90 13.47
CA GLU A 72 -8.44 -6.31 13.42
C GLU A 72 -9.17 -7.08 12.31
N GLU A 73 -10.42 -6.71 12.00
CA GLU A 73 -11.19 -7.31 10.90
C GLU A 73 -10.52 -7.03 9.55
N HIS A 74 -10.17 -5.76 9.26
CA HIS A 74 -9.46 -5.40 8.03
C HIS A 74 -8.08 -6.05 7.93
N ARG A 75 -7.35 -6.17 9.05
CA ARG A 75 -6.09 -6.92 9.10
C ARG A 75 -6.26 -8.36 8.60
N LEU A 76 -7.25 -9.08 9.11
CA LEU A 76 -7.45 -10.50 8.80
C LEU A 76 -7.93 -10.70 7.36
N TYR A 77 -8.80 -9.83 6.85
CA TYR A 77 -9.36 -9.97 5.51
C TYR A 77 -8.37 -9.58 4.41
N ASN A 78 -7.52 -8.57 4.64
CA ASN A 78 -6.60 -8.08 3.62
C ASN A 78 -5.23 -8.75 3.67
N LYS A 79 -4.91 -9.51 4.73
CA LYS A 79 -3.64 -10.24 4.86
C LYS A 79 -3.32 -11.12 3.64
N PHE A 80 -4.27 -11.92 3.17
CA PHE A 80 -4.05 -12.79 2.00
C PHE A 80 -3.75 -12.00 0.72
N PHE A 81 -4.32 -10.81 0.59
CA PHE A 81 -4.08 -9.94 -0.55
C PHE A 81 -2.66 -9.35 -0.49
N TYR A 82 -2.27 -8.79 0.65
CA TYR A 82 -0.93 -8.22 0.83
C TYR A 82 0.17 -9.26 0.64
N GLU A 83 -0.04 -10.48 1.14
CA GLU A 83 0.88 -11.61 0.93
C GLU A 83 1.04 -12.00 -0.54
N LYS A 84 0.07 -11.68 -1.41
CA LYS A 84 0.14 -11.99 -2.84
C LYS A 84 0.88 -10.90 -3.62
N ILE A 85 0.65 -9.63 -3.29
CA ILE A 85 1.18 -8.50 -4.07
C ILE A 85 2.55 -8.03 -3.59
N ILE A 86 2.88 -8.26 -2.31
CA ILE A 86 4.16 -7.89 -1.71
C ILE A 86 5.11 -9.07 -1.82
N GLY A 87 6.16 -8.91 -2.64
CA GLY A 87 7.27 -9.87 -2.76
C GLY A 87 8.53 -9.42 -2.02
N PRO A 88 9.62 -10.20 -2.11
CA PRO A 88 10.90 -9.89 -1.45
C PRO A 88 11.61 -8.64 -2.00
N GLU A 89 11.28 -8.22 -3.22
CA GLU A 89 11.82 -7.02 -3.85
C GLU A 89 10.85 -5.82 -3.77
N THR A 90 9.66 -6.01 -3.19
CA THR A 90 8.67 -4.95 -3.02
C THR A 90 9.05 -4.06 -1.84
N THR A 91 8.99 -2.74 -2.04
CA THR A 91 8.92 -1.79 -0.93
C THR A 91 7.47 -1.63 -0.50
N CYS A 92 7.18 -1.71 0.79
CA CYS A 92 5.83 -1.51 1.30
C CYS A 92 5.80 -0.41 2.37
N ILE A 93 4.81 0.47 2.29
CA ILE A 93 4.55 1.50 3.30
C ILE A 93 3.17 1.19 3.90
N ILE A 94 3.10 1.16 5.23
CA ILE A 94 1.86 0.91 5.97
C ILE A 94 1.63 2.11 6.87
N ASP A 95 0.49 2.75 6.68
CA ASP A 95 0.03 3.87 7.50
C ASP A 95 -0.56 3.40 8.84
N ASP A 96 -0.68 4.31 9.82
CA ASP A 96 -1.38 4.10 11.09
C ASP A 96 -0.91 2.87 11.90
N THR A 97 0.38 2.55 11.82
CA THR A 97 0.99 1.44 12.58
C THR A 97 1.19 1.73 14.06
N ASP A 98 0.74 2.87 14.57
CA ASP A 98 0.54 3.05 16.00
C ASP A 98 -0.63 2.23 16.57
N TYR A 99 -1.53 1.73 15.70
CA TYR A 99 -2.48 0.68 16.08
C TYR A 99 -1.82 -0.70 16.07
N SER A 100 -1.93 -1.41 17.21
CA SER A 100 -1.31 -2.74 17.40
C SER A 100 -1.69 -3.80 16.35
N ALA A 101 -2.82 -3.67 15.67
CA ALA A 101 -3.22 -4.58 14.60
C ALA A 101 -2.37 -4.37 13.33
N LEU A 102 -2.15 -3.12 12.92
CA LEU A 102 -1.39 -2.78 11.71
C LEU A 102 0.11 -2.97 11.91
N ASP A 103 0.64 -2.72 13.11
CA ASP A 103 2.02 -3.06 13.45
C ASP A 103 2.30 -4.57 13.33
N ARG A 104 1.42 -5.40 13.90
CA ARG A 104 1.49 -6.87 13.77
C ARG A 104 1.38 -7.32 12.31
N LEU A 105 0.56 -6.65 11.49
CA LEU A 105 0.49 -6.92 10.06
C LEU A 105 1.83 -6.62 9.36
N ALA A 106 2.44 -5.48 9.68
CA ALA A 106 3.74 -5.08 9.14
C ALA A 106 4.82 -6.10 9.48
N GLU A 107 4.89 -6.56 10.74
CA GLU A 107 5.81 -7.60 11.18
C GLU A 107 5.58 -8.94 10.46
N GLU A 108 4.32 -9.35 10.30
CA GLU A 108 3.95 -10.58 9.62
C GLU A 108 4.35 -10.56 8.13
N ILE A 109 4.06 -9.46 7.43
CA ILE A 109 4.43 -9.26 6.02
C ILE A 109 5.95 -9.25 5.89
N ALA A 110 6.65 -8.50 6.74
CA ALA A 110 8.10 -8.39 6.71
C ALA A 110 8.77 -9.74 6.90
N ARG A 111 8.35 -10.51 7.91
CA ARG A 111 8.91 -11.84 8.17
C ARG A 111 8.67 -12.81 7.03
N ARG A 112 7.47 -12.82 6.43
CA ARG A 112 7.11 -13.77 5.36
C ARG A 112 7.84 -13.49 4.06
N ASN A 113 7.97 -12.22 3.70
CA ASN A 113 8.61 -11.80 2.46
C ASN A 113 10.10 -11.50 2.62
N SER A 114 10.68 -11.81 3.78
CA SER A 114 12.07 -11.48 4.10
C SER A 114 12.37 -10.00 3.88
N LEU A 115 11.51 -9.09 4.33
CA LEU A 115 11.74 -7.64 4.25
C LEU A 115 12.31 -7.10 5.57
N LYS A 116 13.02 -5.97 5.51
CA LYS A 116 13.46 -5.21 6.67
C LYS A 116 12.38 -4.19 7.03
N LYS A 117 11.86 -4.23 8.26
CA LYS A 117 10.93 -3.22 8.79
C LYS A 117 11.70 -2.07 9.43
N ILE A 118 11.31 -0.85 9.11
CA ILE A 118 11.74 0.39 9.76
C ILE A 118 10.49 1.16 10.16
N ASP A 119 10.43 1.55 11.42
CA ASP A 119 9.33 2.36 11.93
C ASP A 119 9.71 3.84 11.87
N PHE A 120 8.83 4.66 11.31
CA PHE A 120 8.97 6.11 11.24
C PHE A 120 7.85 6.74 12.04
N ARG A 121 8.19 7.65 12.96
CA ARG A 121 7.21 8.39 13.76
C ARG A 121 7.13 9.81 13.27
N ASP A 122 5.92 10.25 12.95
CA ASP A 122 5.70 11.62 12.56
C ASP A 122 5.65 12.52 13.81
N ALA A 123 6.58 13.48 13.88
CA ALA A 123 6.65 14.48 14.94
C ALA A 123 5.61 15.61 14.78
N PHE A 124 4.95 15.72 13.62
CA PHE A 124 3.94 16.74 13.35
C PHE A 124 2.61 16.49 14.08
N TYR A 125 2.29 15.22 14.38
CA TYR A 125 1.04 14.88 15.06
C TYR A 125 1.17 14.93 16.58
N SER A 126 0.15 15.49 17.23
CA SER A 126 0.09 15.59 18.71
C SER A 126 -0.01 14.23 19.42
N LYS A 127 -0.48 13.21 18.70
CA LYS A 127 -0.36 11.80 19.04
C LYS A 127 0.72 11.21 18.13
N ALA A 128 1.53 10.29 18.65
CA ALA A 128 2.60 9.67 17.87
C ALA A 128 2.02 8.77 16.77
N HIS A 129 1.71 9.38 15.62
CA HIS A 129 1.34 8.68 14.40
C HIS A 129 2.57 7.99 13.83
N GLN A 130 2.43 6.71 13.46
CA GLN A 130 3.57 5.88 13.06
C GLN A 130 3.32 5.19 11.73
N TYR A 131 4.30 5.28 10.84
CA TYR A 131 4.36 4.50 9.61
C TYR A 131 5.34 3.34 9.80
N SER A 132 5.04 2.19 9.19
CA SER A 132 6.01 1.11 9.00
C SER A 132 6.42 1.05 7.54
N ILE A 133 7.73 1.09 7.27
CA ILE A 133 8.29 0.92 5.93
C ILE A 133 9.04 -0.40 5.86
N LEU A 134 8.68 -1.24 4.91
CA LEU A 134 9.25 -2.55 4.66
C LEU A 134 10.10 -2.49 3.38
N PHE A 135 11.39 -2.79 3.50
CA PHE A 135 12.35 -2.77 2.38
C PHE A 135 12.86 -4.16 2.02
N PRO A 136 13.24 -4.38 0.74
CA PRO A 136 14.05 -5.54 0.36
C PRO A 136 15.31 -5.67 1.23
N GLN A 137 15.78 -6.91 1.50
CA GLN A 137 17.02 -7.09 2.27
C GLN A 137 18.23 -6.42 1.62
N THR A 138 18.20 -6.29 0.30
CA THR A 138 19.23 -5.68 -0.53
C THR A 138 19.25 -4.15 -0.41
N ALA A 139 18.18 -3.52 0.09
CA ALA A 139 18.11 -2.07 0.23
C ALA A 139 19.12 -1.55 1.27
N ASN A 140 19.86 -0.50 0.88
CA ASN A 140 20.75 0.24 1.77
C ASN A 140 19.94 1.27 2.57
N THR A 141 19.46 0.86 3.74
CA THR A 141 18.56 1.68 4.56
C THR A 141 19.24 2.86 5.27
N LYS A 142 20.57 2.98 5.20
CA LYS A 142 21.32 4.09 5.82
C LYS A 142 21.16 5.43 5.07
N GLU A 143 20.67 5.39 3.84
CA GLU A 143 20.45 6.58 3.01
C GLU A 143 19.00 7.10 3.05
N ILE A 144 18.11 6.38 3.76
CA ILE A 144 16.67 6.63 3.78
C ILE A 144 16.23 7.43 5.03
N ILE A 145 17.12 7.55 6.03
CA ILE A 145 16.86 8.20 7.32
C ILE A 145 17.54 9.57 7.36
#